data_AF-A0A7T8H207-F1
#
_entry.id   AF-A0A7T8H207-F1
#
_cell.length_a   1.000
_cell.length_b   1.000
_cell.length_c   1.000
_cell.angle_alpha   90.00
_cell.angle_beta   90.00
_cell.angle_gamma   90.00
#
_symmetry.space_group_name_H-M   'P 1'
#
loop_
_entity.id
_entity.type
_entity.pdbx_description
1 polymer ?
#
loop_
_entity_poly.entity_id
_entity_poly.type
_entity_poly.pdbx_seq_one_letter_code
_entity_poly.pdbx_strand_id
1 'polypeptide(L)'
;MQRVEKHVAEEDVVFFQSLPKNKLLKNSNPQPNALDQEYYQALERQDKVAAAADVIPVSTAASPLQDTEESVVETGTSPLPSEPFQPQALDFPAKHFGTETFTRSFKSAWFGKWKWLHYLKDVDKALCYTCVSAVEKGLIQEEKKRADAVFIRGGFSNWRKATNKFREHERSTFHLGPVNKVAALNNTPISALLSDVVAKDQKTARVVLNEAFKSVRYLLRQGLPL
;
A
#
# COMPACT_ATOMS: atom_id res chain seq x y z
N MET A 1 -41.15 21.49 -64.02
CA MET A 1 -39.76 21.76 -64.47
C MET A 1 -39.27 20.56 -65.25
N GLN A 2 -38.50 20.84 -66.28
CA GLN A 2 -38.27 20.04 -67.48
C GLN A 2 -37.02 19.17 -67.36
N ARG A 3 -37.10 17.99 -67.99
CA ARG A 3 -36.08 16.97 -68.28
C ARG A 3 -34.70 17.53 -68.65
N VAL A 4 -33.62 16.95 -68.13
CA VAL A 4 -32.35 16.73 -68.85
C VAL A 4 -31.68 15.44 -68.33
N GLU A 5 -31.58 14.46 -69.23
CA GLU A 5 -30.71 13.27 -69.17
C GLU A 5 -29.23 13.68 -69.36
N LYS A 6 -28.27 12.82 -68.95
CA LYS A 6 -27.05 12.41 -69.69
C LYS A 6 -26.10 11.64 -68.75
N HIS A 7 -25.91 10.35 -69.00
CA HIS A 7 -24.74 9.69 -69.63
C HIS A 7 -23.70 9.22 -68.60
N VAL A 8 -23.58 7.90 -68.36
CA VAL A 8 -22.85 6.84 -69.12
C VAL A 8 -21.37 6.79 -68.73
N ALA A 9 -20.95 5.61 -68.23
CA ALA A 9 -19.71 4.86 -68.51
C ALA A 9 -19.61 3.72 -67.46
N GLU A 10 -19.89 2.48 -67.84
CA GLU A 10 -18.91 1.43 -68.25
C GLU A 10 -18.44 0.62 -67.02
N GLU A 11 -18.89 -0.64 -66.87
CA GLU A 11 -18.19 -1.89 -67.33
C GLU A 11 -17.05 -2.24 -66.35
N ASP A 12 -16.81 -3.45 -65.83
CA ASP A 12 -17.16 -4.83 -66.19
C ASP A 12 -16.89 -5.75 -64.96
N VAL A 13 -17.79 -6.68 -64.62
CA VAL A 13 -17.74 -8.13 -64.90
C VAL A 13 -16.60 -8.92 -64.19
N VAL A 14 -17.00 -9.55 -63.08
CA VAL A 14 -16.70 -10.93 -62.62
C VAL A 14 -15.63 -11.74 -63.39
N PHE A 15 -14.62 -12.32 -62.70
CA PHE A 15 -14.31 -13.77 -62.77
C PHE A 15 -13.21 -14.29 -61.80
N PHE A 16 -13.30 -15.60 -61.53
CA PHE A 16 -12.35 -16.57 -60.92
C PHE A 16 -12.17 -16.57 -59.39
N GLN A 17 -12.75 -17.52 -58.63
CA GLN A 17 -12.37 -18.94 -58.46
C GLN A 17 -10.92 -19.19 -57.99
N SER A 18 -10.83 -20.00 -56.93
CA SER A 18 -9.74 -20.92 -56.53
C SER A 18 -8.86 -20.52 -55.33
N LEU A 19 -9.05 -21.28 -54.25
CA LEU A 19 -8.23 -21.30 -53.03
C LEU A 19 -6.89 -22.01 -53.29
N PRO A 20 -5.73 -21.41 -52.95
CA PRO A 20 -4.48 -22.15 -52.93
C PRO A 20 -4.36 -22.98 -51.64
N LYS A 21 -4.26 -24.30 -51.79
CA LYS A 21 -3.76 -25.22 -50.75
C LYS A 21 -2.29 -24.89 -50.48
N ASN A 22 -1.95 -24.40 -49.29
CA ASN A 22 -0.55 -24.21 -48.89
C ASN A 22 -0.11 -25.23 -47.83
N LYS A 23 0.73 -26.13 -48.34
CA LYS A 23 1.77 -26.99 -47.77
C LYS A 23 1.93 -27.02 -46.24
N LEU A 24 1.90 -28.25 -45.71
CA LEU A 24 2.40 -28.65 -44.39
C LEU A 24 3.80 -28.07 -44.15
N LEU A 25 3.92 -27.13 -43.21
CA LEU A 25 5.19 -26.75 -42.61
C LEU A 25 5.61 -27.87 -41.64
N LYS A 26 6.73 -28.53 -41.95
CA LYS A 26 7.40 -29.47 -41.05
C LYS A 26 7.87 -28.67 -39.82
N ASN A 27 7.40 -29.03 -38.65
CA ASN A 27 7.81 -28.42 -37.38
C ASN A 27 9.21 -28.93 -37.01
N SER A 28 10.25 -28.16 -37.32
CA SER A 28 11.60 -28.40 -36.79
C SER A 28 11.77 -27.57 -35.51
N ASN A 29 11.90 -28.27 -34.39
CA ASN A 29 12.21 -27.69 -33.08
C ASN A 29 13.59 -26.98 -33.13
N PRO A 30 13.69 -25.66 -32.91
CA PRO A 30 14.99 -25.00 -32.85
C PRO A 30 15.71 -25.36 -31.55
N GLN A 31 16.96 -25.79 -31.66
CA GLN A 31 17.84 -26.00 -30.50
C GLN A 31 18.05 -24.65 -29.77
N PRO A 32 18.01 -24.64 -28.42
CA PRO A 32 18.20 -23.41 -27.65
C PRO A 32 19.59 -22.83 -27.87
N ASN A 33 19.68 -21.51 -27.99
CA ASN A 33 20.95 -20.83 -28.25
C ASN A 33 21.79 -20.74 -26.96
N ALA A 34 23.12 -20.59 -27.10
CA ALA A 34 24.08 -20.60 -26.01
C ALA A 34 23.81 -19.58 -24.87
N LEU A 35 23.19 -18.44 -25.17
CA LEU A 35 22.80 -17.43 -24.17
C LEU A 35 21.69 -17.91 -23.24
N ASP A 36 20.76 -18.73 -23.76
CA ASP A 36 19.69 -19.31 -22.93
C ASP A 36 20.27 -20.35 -21.97
N GLN A 37 21.30 -21.08 -22.40
CA GLN A 37 21.94 -22.10 -21.59
C GLN A 37 22.78 -21.51 -20.45
N GLU A 38 23.46 -20.38 -20.68
CA GLU A 38 24.15 -19.64 -19.62
C GLU A 38 23.18 -19.08 -18.58
N TYR A 39 22.00 -18.61 -18.99
CA TYR A 39 20.97 -18.11 -18.08
C TYR A 39 20.48 -19.19 -17.10
N TYR A 40 20.16 -20.39 -17.60
CA TYR A 40 19.72 -21.49 -16.73
C TYR A 40 20.84 -22.03 -15.83
N GLN A 41 22.08 -22.05 -16.31
CA GLN A 41 23.23 -22.44 -15.48
C GLN A 41 23.55 -21.42 -14.38
N ALA A 42 23.30 -20.13 -14.61
CA ALA A 42 23.47 -19.10 -13.59
C ALA A 42 22.46 -19.23 -12.44
N LEU A 43 21.22 -19.63 -12.73
CA LEU A 43 20.17 -19.87 -11.73
C LEU A 43 20.51 -21.07 -10.82
N GLU A 44 21.01 -22.17 -11.39
CA GLU A 44 21.42 -23.35 -10.60
C GLU A 44 22.61 -23.08 -9.67
N ARG A 45 23.47 -22.11 -10.01
CA ARG A 45 24.57 -21.69 -9.13
C ARG A 45 24.06 -20.89 -7.93
N GLN A 46 22.96 -20.15 -8.06
CA GLN A 46 22.37 -19.39 -6.96
C GLN A 46 21.69 -20.32 -5.94
N ASP A 47 21.03 -21.39 -6.39
CA ASP A 47 20.37 -22.35 -5.50
C ASP A 47 21.36 -23.20 -4.68
N LYS A 48 22.60 -23.41 -5.16
CA LYS A 48 23.64 -24.16 -4.43
C LYS A 48 24.29 -23.39 -3.28
N VAL A 49 24.21 -22.07 -3.26
CA VAL A 49 24.79 -21.23 -2.19
C VAL A 49 23.86 -21.11 -0.97
N ALA A 50 22.55 -21.31 -1.16
CA ALA A 50 21.56 -21.24 -0.07
C ALA A 50 21.51 -22.50 0.81
N ALA A 51 22.05 -23.64 0.37
CA ALA A 51 21.97 -24.92 1.07
C ALA A 51 23.03 -25.13 2.17
N ALA A 52 23.90 -24.15 2.44
CA ALA A 52 25.06 -24.30 3.34
C ALA A 52 24.99 -23.50 4.66
N ALA A 53 23.86 -22.88 4.99
CA ALA A 53 23.74 -22.06 6.19
C ALA A 53 22.52 -22.44 7.06
N ASP A 54 22.52 -23.65 7.60
CA ASP A 54 21.65 -24.04 8.72
C ASP A 54 22.43 -24.97 9.67
N VAL A 55 23.01 -24.40 10.72
CA VAL A 55 23.40 -25.12 11.95
C VAL A 55 23.04 -24.24 13.14
N ILE A 56 21.94 -24.60 13.81
CA ILE A 56 21.58 -24.07 15.14
C ILE A 56 21.96 -25.15 16.17
N PRO A 57 22.66 -24.81 17.27
CA PRO A 57 22.59 -25.57 18.49
C PRO A 57 21.68 -24.88 19.51
N VAL A 58 20.70 -25.65 19.99
CA VAL A 58 19.85 -25.37 21.15
C VAL A 58 20.70 -25.42 22.42
N SER A 59 20.49 -24.49 23.35
CA SER A 59 20.83 -24.69 24.76
C SER A 59 19.79 -24.07 25.68
N THR A 60 19.32 -24.92 26.58
CA THR A 60 18.34 -24.74 27.65
C THR A 60 19.02 -24.17 28.89
N ALA A 61 18.46 -23.12 29.51
CA ALA A 61 18.62 -22.88 30.93
C ALA A 61 17.41 -22.08 31.47
N ALA A 62 16.84 -22.60 32.55
CA ALA A 62 15.64 -22.13 33.22
C ALA A 62 15.93 -20.97 34.20
N SER A 63 14.97 -20.01 34.24
CA SER A 63 14.43 -19.23 35.39
C SER A 63 15.39 -18.50 36.37
N PRO A 64 14.97 -17.43 37.10
CA PRO A 64 13.62 -17.15 37.60
C PRO A 64 13.10 -15.69 37.56
N LEU A 65 11.80 -15.62 37.86
CA LEU A 65 10.87 -14.51 38.06
C LEU A 65 11.40 -13.37 38.93
N GLN A 66 11.13 -12.12 38.52
CA GLN A 66 10.87 -11.02 39.45
C GLN A 66 9.68 -10.20 38.95
N ASP A 67 8.63 -10.21 39.77
CA ASP A 67 7.46 -9.37 39.72
C ASP A 67 7.83 -7.90 39.86
N THR A 68 7.32 -7.05 38.97
CA THR A 68 6.99 -5.67 39.32
C THR A 68 5.76 -5.22 38.54
N GLU A 69 4.62 -5.39 39.20
CA GLU A 69 3.52 -4.43 39.33
C GLU A 69 3.08 -3.64 38.09
N GLU A 70 2.07 -4.25 37.49
CA GLU A 70 1.00 -3.75 36.65
C GLU A 70 0.44 -2.38 37.10
N SER A 71 0.55 -1.40 36.22
CA SER A 71 -0.30 -0.20 36.23
C SER A 71 -0.81 0.02 34.80
N VAL A 72 -1.83 -0.77 34.43
CA VAL A 72 -2.60 -0.56 33.21
C VAL A 72 -3.42 0.72 33.40
N VAL A 73 -2.92 1.82 32.85
CA VAL A 73 -3.73 3.01 32.64
C VAL A 73 -4.57 2.77 31.41
N GLU A 74 -5.79 2.31 31.65
CA GLU A 74 -6.88 2.25 30.68
C GLU A 74 -7.21 3.69 30.22
N THR A 75 -6.57 4.15 29.17
CA THR A 75 -7.13 5.24 28.35
C THR A 75 -7.85 4.61 27.19
N GLY A 76 -9.19 4.59 27.29
CA GLY A 76 -10.09 4.18 26.22
C GLY A 76 -9.84 5.02 24.97
N THR A 77 -9.14 4.44 24.01
CA THR A 77 -9.09 4.95 22.64
C THR A 77 -10.23 4.29 21.89
N SER A 78 -11.39 4.95 21.86
CA SER A 78 -12.41 4.64 20.85
C SER A 78 -11.77 4.77 19.46
N PRO A 79 -12.08 3.87 18.51
CA PRO A 79 -11.53 3.96 17.15
C PRO A 79 -11.80 5.33 16.56
N LEU A 80 -10.76 5.97 16.01
CA LEU A 80 -10.95 7.24 15.33
C LEU A 80 -11.97 7.09 14.18
N PRO A 81 -12.86 8.08 13.96
CA PRO A 81 -13.78 8.08 12.84
C PRO A 81 -13.01 8.12 11.51
N SER A 82 -13.63 7.66 10.42
CA SER A 82 -12.99 7.56 9.09
C SER A 82 -12.51 8.90 8.52
N GLU A 83 -12.99 10.02 9.05
CA GLU A 83 -12.66 11.38 8.62
C GLU A 83 -12.39 12.30 9.81
N PRO A 84 -11.60 13.38 9.62
CA PRO A 84 -11.37 14.36 10.67
C PRO A 84 -12.68 15.09 11.02
N PHE A 85 -12.98 15.22 12.32
CA PHE A 85 -14.16 15.94 12.79
C PHE A 85 -13.94 17.45 12.67
N GLN A 86 -14.59 18.05 11.66
CA GLN A 86 -14.48 19.47 11.29
C GLN A 86 -15.86 20.15 11.25
N PRO A 87 -16.50 20.33 12.41
CA PRO A 87 -17.82 20.92 12.46
C PRO A 87 -17.75 22.42 12.15
N GLN A 88 -18.59 22.88 11.21
CA GLN A 88 -18.60 24.26 10.76
C GLN A 88 -19.38 25.20 11.71
N ALA A 89 -20.36 24.67 12.43
CA ALA A 89 -21.23 25.40 13.34
C ALA A 89 -21.23 24.75 14.73
N LEU A 90 -20.17 24.96 15.50
CA LEU A 90 -20.14 24.68 16.93
C LEU A 90 -19.73 25.92 17.70
N ASP A 91 -20.34 26.08 18.87
CA ASP A 91 -19.85 27.00 19.88
C ASP A 91 -18.64 26.38 20.57
N PHE A 92 -17.47 26.95 20.29
CA PHE A 92 -16.22 26.51 20.88
C PHE A 92 -16.03 27.15 22.26
N PRO A 93 -15.74 26.37 23.32
CA PRO A 93 -15.50 26.91 24.66
C PRO A 93 -14.42 28.00 24.66
N ALA A 94 -14.73 29.10 25.33
CA ALA A 94 -13.81 30.22 25.50
C ALA A 94 -13.03 30.08 26.81
N LYS A 95 -11.71 30.27 26.75
CA LYS A 95 -10.80 30.17 27.90
C LYS A 95 -9.91 31.40 28.01
N HIS A 96 -9.59 31.80 29.24
CA HIS A 96 -8.55 32.80 29.50
C HIS A 96 -7.17 32.16 29.41
N PHE A 97 -6.19 32.91 28.93
CA PHE A 97 -4.80 32.46 28.83
C PHE A 97 -3.87 33.43 29.55
N GLY A 98 -3.29 32.98 30.67
CA GLY A 98 -2.37 33.80 31.48
C GLY A 98 -3.07 35.02 32.08
N THR A 99 -2.50 36.21 31.88
CA THR A 99 -3.03 37.49 32.37
C THR A 99 -3.89 38.24 31.35
N GLU A 100 -4.31 37.57 30.26
CA GLU A 100 -5.13 38.21 29.22
C GLU A 100 -6.55 38.52 29.74
N THR A 101 -7.01 39.74 29.47
CA THR A 101 -8.36 40.22 29.85
C THR A 101 -9.47 39.66 28.96
N PHE A 102 -9.11 39.06 27.83
CA PHE A 102 -10.05 38.48 26.88
C PHE A 102 -9.86 36.97 26.75
N THR A 103 -10.95 36.29 26.41
CA THR A 103 -10.96 34.85 26.21
C THR A 103 -10.61 34.49 24.76
N ARG A 104 -10.03 33.30 24.58
CA ARG A 104 -9.81 32.70 23.27
C ARG A 104 -10.48 31.34 23.21
N SER A 105 -11.03 31.01 22.06
CA SER A 105 -11.62 29.72 21.74
C SER A 105 -10.98 29.15 20.48
N PHE A 106 -11.24 27.87 20.24
CA PHE A 106 -10.96 27.26 18.94
C PHE A 106 -11.73 28.01 17.83
N LYS A 107 -11.12 28.15 16.65
CA LYS A 107 -11.75 28.83 15.51
C LYS A 107 -12.04 27.82 14.40
N SER A 108 -13.30 27.66 14.02
CA SER A 108 -13.70 26.79 12.88
C SER A 108 -13.02 27.18 11.56
N ALA A 109 -12.69 28.46 11.38
CA ALA A 109 -11.92 28.93 10.22
C ALA A 109 -10.58 28.19 10.03
N TRP A 110 -10.00 27.61 11.09
CA TRP A 110 -8.78 26.81 11.01
C TRP A 110 -8.96 25.53 10.19
N PHE A 111 -10.15 24.92 10.15
CA PHE A 111 -10.44 23.76 9.29
C PHE A 111 -10.32 24.08 7.79
N GLY A 112 -10.55 25.34 7.42
CA GLY A 112 -10.32 25.80 6.05
C GLY A 112 -8.86 25.65 5.63
N LYS A 113 -7.93 25.94 6.55
CA LYS A 113 -6.49 25.98 6.30
C LYS A 113 -5.77 24.65 6.58
N TRP A 114 -6.14 23.95 7.66
CA TRP A 114 -5.49 22.70 8.06
C TRP A 114 -6.48 21.54 7.99
N LYS A 115 -6.46 20.83 6.86
CA LYS A 115 -7.38 19.71 6.58
C LYS A 115 -7.18 18.49 7.47
N TRP A 116 -6.02 18.36 8.09
CA TRP A 116 -5.71 17.28 9.04
C TRP A 116 -6.24 17.54 10.45
N LEU A 117 -6.71 18.76 10.74
CA LEU A 117 -7.10 19.16 12.08
C LEU A 117 -8.40 18.44 12.49
N HIS A 118 -8.37 17.80 13.66
CA HIS A 118 -9.50 17.11 14.25
C HIS A 118 -9.79 17.74 15.61
N TYR A 119 -11.02 18.23 15.82
CA TYR A 119 -11.40 18.82 17.10
C TYR A 119 -12.13 17.81 17.97
N LEU A 120 -11.74 17.69 19.23
CA LEU A 120 -12.43 16.90 20.23
C LEU A 120 -13.28 17.83 21.10
N LYS A 121 -14.60 17.72 20.95
CA LYS A 121 -15.58 18.57 21.65
C LYS A 121 -15.55 18.35 23.16
N ASP A 122 -15.45 17.10 23.59
CA ASP A 122 -15.59 16.73 25.01
C ASP A 122 -14.45 17.28 25.88
N VAL A 123 -13.26 17.40 25.31
CA VAL A 123 -12.06 17.86 26.02
C VAL A 123 -11.59 19.25 25.60
N ASP A 124 -12.22 19.86 24.59
CA ASP A 124 -11.80 21.12 23.96
C ASP A 124 -10.31 21.11 23.58
N LYS A 125 -9.95 20.16 22.70
CA LYS A 125 -8.58 19.99 22.20
C LYS A 125 -8.57 19.69 20.71
N ALA A 126 -7.45 19.96 20.06
CA ALA A 126 -7.23 19.66 18.66
C ALA A 126 -6.12 18.61 18.48
N LEU A 127 -6.38 17.62 17.64
CA LEU A 127 -5.45 16.57 17.25
C LEU A 127 -5.16 16.63 15.75
N CYS A 128 -4.16 15.86 15.34
CA CYS A 128 -3.89 15.61 13.93
C CYS A 128 -4.40 14.23 13.53
N TYR A 129 -5.49 14.21 12.78
CA TYR A 129 -6.13 12.98 12.33
C TYR A 129 -5.15 12.08 11.56
N THR A 130 -4.44 12.66 10.59
CA THR A 130 -3.50 11.90 9.75
C THR A 130 -2.39 11.24 10.57
N CYS A 131 -1.86 11.95 11.56
CA CYS A 131 -0.83 11.44 12.45
C CYS A 131 -1.35 10.34 13.37
N VAL A 132 -2.53 10.52 13.98
CA VAL A 132 -3.09 9.50 14.86
C VAL A 132 -3.45 8.23 14.06
N SER A 133 -4.14 8.36 12.93
CA SER A 133 -4.43 7.21 12.05
C SER A 133 -3.16 6.50 11.56
N ALA A 134 -2.07 7.23 11.37
CA ALA A 134 -0.80 6.65 10.96
C ALA A 134 -0.10 5.88 12.09
N VAL A 135 -0.24 6.32 13.34
CA VAL A 135 0.22 5.57 14.52
C VAL A 135 -0.61 4.29 14.67
N GLU A 136 -1.94 4.38 14.57
CA GLU A 136 -2.84 3.22 14.63
C GLU A 136 -2.52 2.17 13.56
N LYS A 137 -2.17 2.62 12.34
CA LYS A 137 -1.76 1.75 11.22
C LYS A 137 -0.30 1.30 11.28
N GLY A 138 0.46 1.67 12.32
CA GLY A 138 1.87 1.32 12.46
C GLY A 138 2.79 1.94 11.39
N LEU A 139 2.35 3.00 10.70
CA LEU A 139 3.14 3.67 9.65
C LEU A 139 4.24 4.56 10.22
N ILE A 140 4.05 5.03 11.45
CA ILE A 140 5.01 5.84 12.21
C ILE A 140 5.03 5.37 13.67
N GLN A 141 6.20 5.44 14.28
CA GLN A 141 6.33 5.21 15.71
C GLN A 141 6.18 6.52 16.47
N GLU A 142 5.41 6.47 17.55
CA GLU A 142 5.23 7.63 18.39
C GLU A 142 6.41 7.81 19.35
N GLU A 143 7.13 8.91 19.22
CA GLU A 143 8.20 9.27 20.14
C GLU A 143 7.70 10.25 21.20
N LYS A 144 7.73 9.83 22.47
CA LYS A 144 7.25 10.62 23.63
C LYS A 144 7.89 12.01 23.77
N LYS A 145 9.09 12.23 23.21
CA LYS A 145 9.88 13.46 23.39
C LYS A 145 9.71 14.49 22.27
N ARG A 146 8.96 14.19 21.21
CA ARG A 146 8.79 15.13 20.10
C ARG A 146 7.70 16.16 20.40
N ALA A 147 7.94 17.39 19.95
CA ALA A 147 6.95 18.47 20.06
C ALA A 147 5.62 18.13 19.37
N ASP A 148 5.65 17.26 18.36
CA ASP A 148 4.47 16.79 17.63
C ASP A 148 3.61 15.77 18.39
N ALA A 149 4.12 15.14 19.46
CA ALA A 149 3.37 14.18 20.26
C ALA A 149 2.11 14.79 20.90
N VAL A 150 2.10 16.13 21.07
CA VAL A 150 0.93 16.87 21.56
C VAL A 150 -0.29 16.70 20.64
N PHE A 151 -0.08 16.56 19.33
CA PHE A 151 -1.17 16.39 18.36
C PHE A 151 -1.69 14.94 18.25
N ILE A 152 -1.11 14.00 19.01
CA ILE A 152 -1.44 12.58 18.95
C ILE A 152 -2.04 12.11 20.27
N ARG A 153 -1.31 12.28 21.38
CA ARG A 153 -1.76 11.87 22.72
C ARG A 153 -2.60 12.95 23.39
N GLY A 154 -1.97 14.10 23.57
CA GLY A 154 -2.40 15.07 24.58
C GLY A 154 -3.56 15.94 24.13
N GLY A 155 -3.66 16.19 22.82
CA GLY A 155 -4.49 17.24 22.27
C GLY A 155 -3.89 18.62 22.51
N PHE A 156 -3.84 19.42 21.46
CA PHE A 156 -3.42 20.81 21.53
C PHE A 156 -4.60 21.70 21.96
N SER A 157 -4.42 22.51 23.00
CA SER A 157 -5.46 23.44 23.50
C SER A 157 -4.97 24.89 23.68
N ASN A 158 -3.70 25.19 23.37
CA ASN A 158 -3.16 26.53 23.53
C ASN A 158 -3.52 27.43 22.33
N TRP A 159 -4.75 27.94 22.32
CA TRP A 159 -5.31 28.72 21.22
C TRP A 159 -4.50 29.99 20.88
N ARG A 160 -3.76 30.55 21.85
CA ARG A 160 -2.84 31.67 21.63
C ARG A 160 -1.73 31.36 20.63
N LYS A 161 -1.23 30.11 20.61
CA LYS A 161 -0.13 29.67 19.72
C LYS A 161 -0.59 28.76 18.58
N ALA A 162 -1.90 28.58 18.40
CA ALA A 162 -2.50 27.63 17.46
C ALA A 162 -1.91 27.74 16.05
N THR A 163 -2.05 28.89 15.40
CA THR A 163 -1.62 29.11 14.00
C THR A 163 -0.15 28.75 13.77
N ASN A 164 0.73 29.13 14.70
CA ASN A 164 2.16 28.86 14.60
C ASN A 164 2.45 27.38 14.81
N LYS A 165 1.81 26.76 15.81
CA LYS A 165 2.00 25.34 16.13
C LYS A 165 1.43 24.43 15.06
N PHE A 166 0.30 24.77 14.45
CA PHE A 166 -0.26 24.02 13.32
C PHE A 166 0.65 24.10 12.09
N ARG A 167 1.19 25.29 11.78
CA ARG A 167 2.14 25.45 10.67
C ARG A 167 3.45 24.69 10.90
N GLU A 168 3.97 24.71 12.13
CA GLU A 168 5.16 23.96 12.53
C GLU A 168 4.91 22.45 12.38
N HIS A 169 3.78 21.97 12.88
CA HIS A 169 3.39 20.57 12.81
C HIS A 169 3.20 20.08 11.37
N GLU A 170 2.50 20.83 10.53
CA GLU A 170 2.27 20.47 9.12
C GLU A 170 3.58 20.30 8.33
N ARG A 171 4.62 21.04 8.71
CA ARG A 171 5.96 20.96 8.10
C ARG A 171 6.87 19.95 8.78
N SER A 172 6.46 19.40 9.91
CA SER A 172 7.25 18.40 10.63
C SER A 172 7.41 17.14 9.78
N THR A 173 8.54 16.46 9.91
CA THR A 173 8.76 15.15 9.28
C THR A 173 7.75 14.12 9.78
N PHE A 174 7.23 14.31 11.00
CA PHE A 174 6.23 13.45 11.60
C PHE A 174 4.89 13.51 10.87
N HIS A 175 4.49 14.69 10.43
CA HIS A 175 3.29 14.86 9.61
C HIS A 175 3.53 14.46 8.14
N LEU A 176 4.66 14.88 7.57
CA LEU A 176 4.98 14.63 6.16
C LEU A 176 5.17 13.14 5.84
N GLY A 177 5.75 12.35 6.75
CA GLY A 177 5.99 10.92 6.54
C GLY A 177 4.71 10.15 6.16
N PRO A 178 3.67 10.14 7.02
CA PRO A 178 2.38 9.54 6.71
C PRO A 178 1.70 10.12 5.47
N VAL A 179 1.71 11.45 5.32
CA VAL A 179 1.07 12.13 4.19
C VAL A 179 1.70 11.66 2.88
N ASN A 180 3.02 11.59 2.81
CA ASN A 180 3.74 11.12 1.63
C ASN A 180 3.49 9.63 1.38
N LYS A 181 3.44 8.79 2.41
CA LYS A 181 3.11 7.36 2.26
C LYS A 181 1.70 7.17 1.70
N VAL A 182 0.71 7.85 2.25
CA VAL A 182 -0.68 7.79 1.76
C VAL A 182 -0.77 8.32 0.32
N ALA A 183 -0.10 9.43 0.03
CA ALA A 183 -0.04 9.95 -1.33
C ALA A 183 0.64 8.97 -2.30
N ALA A 184 1.72 8.31 -1.89
CA ALA A 184 2.37 7.30 -2.71
C ALA A 184 1.41 6.13 -3.03
N LEU A 185 0.70 5.60 -2.04
CA LEU A 185 -0.28 4.53 -2.23
C LEU A 185 -1.41 4.92 -3.19
N ASN A 186 -1.87 6.18 -3.14
CA ASN A 186 -2.93 6.66 -4.03
C ASN A 186 -2.46 6.84 -5.48
N ASN A 187 -1.16 7.05 -5.70
CA ASN A 187 -0.58 7.28 -7.03
C ASN A 187 0.06 6.02 -7.64
N THR A 188 0.26 4.96 -6.85
CA THR A 188 0.81 3.69 -7.36
C THR A 188 -0.22 2.94 -8.20
N PRO A 189 0.12 2.48 -9.42
CA PRO A 189 -0.80 1.68 -10.22
C PRO A 189 -1.08 0.34 -9.52
N ILE A 190 -2.30 -0.16 -9.69
CA ILE A 190 -2.77 -1.42 -9.06
C ILE A 190 -1.83 -2.59 -9.38
N SER A 191 -1.26 -2.63 -10.59
CA SER A 191 -0.29 -3.65 -10.99
C SER A 191 0.98 -3.65 -10.13
N ALA A 192 1.46 -2.48 -9.72
CA ALA A 192 2.63 -2.35 -8.84
C ALA A 192 2.27 -2.70 -7.38
N LEU A 193 1.05 -2.39 -6.94
CA LEU A 193 0.57 -2.78 -5.60
C LEU A 193 0.44 -4.30 -5.44
N LEU A 194 0.13 -5.00 -6.54
CA LEU A 194 -0.09 -6.44 -6.55
C LEU A 194 1.14 -7.24 -7.02
N SER A 195 2.27 -6.60 -7.34
CA SER A 195 3.45 -7.30 -7.88
C SER A 195 3.95 -8.40 -6.96
N ASP A 196 3.95 -8.14 -5.66
CA ASP A 196 4.42 -9.08 -4.64
C ASP A 196 3.47 -10.28 -4.50
N VAL A 197 2.16 -10.03 -4.62
CA VAL A 197 1.13 -11.09 -4.63
C VAL A 197 1.33 -11.97 -5.85
N VAL A 198 1.47 -11.36 -7.03
CA VAL A 198 1.73 -12.09 -8.28
C VAL A 198 3.02 -12.90 -8.19
N ALA A 199 4.10 -12.34 -7.63
CA ALA A 199 5.37 -13.04 -7.47
C ALA A 199 5.25 -14.26 -6.52
N LYS A 200 4.50 -14.12 -5.43
CA LYS A 200 4.23 -15.20 -4.47
C LYS A 200 3.36 -16.29 -5.09
N ASP A 201 2.32 -15.92 -5.82
CA ASP A 201 1.44 -16.86 -6.52
C ASP A 201 2.20 -17.63 -7.59
N GLN A 202 3.04 -16.95 -8.38
CA GLN A 202 3.93 -17.58 -9.36
C GLN A 202 4.90 -18.57 -8.70
N LYS A 203 5.50 -18.21 -7.55
CA LYS A 203 6.38 -19.11 -6.81
C LYS A 203 5.64 -20.37 -6.34
N THR A 204 4.43 -20.18 -5.80
CA THR A 204 3.60 -21.30 -5.33
C THR A 204 3.19 -22.21 -6.47
N ALA A 205 2.73 -21.63 -7.59
CA ALA A 205 2.35 -22.38 -8.79
C ALA A 205 3.52 -23.21 -9.34
N ARG A 206 4.75 -22.67 -9.34
CA ARG A 206 5.96 -23.42 -9.75
C ARG A 206 6.23 -24.62 -8.87
N VAL A 207 6.08 -24.49 -7.55
CA VAL A 207 6.27 -25.60 -6.61
C VAL A 207 5.23 -26.70 -6.85
N VAL A 208 3.95 -26.34 -6.91
CA VAL A 208 2.86 -27.32 -7.15
C VAL A 208 3.04 -28.03 -8.48
N LEU A 209 3.40 -27.29 -9.54
CA LEU A 209 3.65 -27.85 -10.86
C LEU A 209 4.82 -28.84 -10.84
N ASN A 210 5.90 -28.52 -10.12
CA ASN A 210 7.05 -29.40 -10.01
C ASN A 210 6.68 -30.71 -9.29
N GLU A 211 5.88 -30.63 -8.23
CA GLU A 211 5.38 -31.83 -7.54
C GLU A 211 4.48 -32.69 -8.43
N ALA A 212 3.59 -32.06 -9.22
CA ALA A 212 2.78 -32.78 -10.19
C ALA A 212 3.65 -33.50 -11.25
N PHE A 213 4.73 -32.87 -11.73
CA PHE A 213 5.65 -33.55 -12.65
C PHE A 213 6.42 -34.69 -11.99
N LYS A 214 6.77 -34.58 -10.71
CA LYS A 214 7.40 -35.68 -9.96
C LYS A 214 6.44 -36.86 -9.82
N SER A 215 5.17 -36.63 -9.49
CA SER A 215 4.17 -37.70 -9.35
C SER A 215 3.90 -38.38 -10.70
N VAL A 216 3.69 -37.62 -11.78
CA VAL A 216 3.53 -38.17 -13.13
C VAL A 216 4.76 -38.99 -13.53
N ARG A 217 5.96 -38.45 -13.32
CA ARG A 217 7.21 -39.17 -13.62
C ARG A 217 7.37 -40.44 -12.80
N TYR A 218 6.89 -40.45 -11.56
CA TYR A 218 6.90 -41.64 -10.71
C TYR A 218 5.95 -42.71 -11.27
N LEU A 219 4.71 -42.35 -11.61
CA LEU A 219 3.71 -43.28 -12.17
C LEU A 219 4.18 -43.88 -13.50
N LEU A 220 4.74 -43.05 -14.39
CA LEU A 220 5.29 -43.50 -15.68
C LEU A 220 6.41 -44.53 -15.51
N ARG A 221 7.21 -44.45 -14.44
CA ARG A 221 8.25 -45.44 -14.15
C ARG A 221 7.71 -46.77 -13.62
N GLN A 222 6.51 -46.79 -13.05
CA GLN A 222 5.87 -48.01 -12.55
C GLN A 222 5.06 -48.74 -13.63
N GLY A 223 4.95 -48.19 -14.84
CA GLY A 223 4.14 -48.77 -15.92
C GLY A 223 2.63 -48.72 -15.66
N LEU A 224 2.19 -47.92 -14.69
CA LEU A 224 0.78 -47.67 -14.41
C LEU A 224 0.22 -46.69 -15.46
N PRO A 225 -0.95 -46.96 -16.06
CA PRO A 225 -1.61 -46.02 -16.95
C PRO A 225 -2.03 -44.76 -16.17
N LEU A 226 -1.92 -43.59 -16.83
CA LEU A 226 -2.29 -42.27 -16.30
C LEU A 226 -3.81 -42.08 -16.21
#